data_AF-Q3A694-F1
#
_entry.id   AF-Q3A694-F1
#
_cell.length_a   1.000
_cell.length_b   1.000
_cell.length_c   1.000
_cell.angle_alpha   90.00
_cell.angle_beta   90.00
_cell.angle_gamma   90.00
#
_symmetry.space_group_name_H-M   'P 1'
#
loop_
_entity.id
_entity.type
_entity.pdbx_description
1 polymer ?
#
loop_
_entity_poly.entity_id
_entity_poly.type
_entity_poly.pdbx_seq_one_letter_code
_entity_poly.pdbx_strand_id
1 'polypeptide(L)'
;MVNRFGTTSDMIIQEIDDNGITRLVAIDSKGLYLTTRDRVDKVLADVNRYGVNREEFYQQMQGLGLKPHEVFSANKHLIKSIPVREAAGKAVNPLKASKRGL
;
A
#
# COMPACT_ATOMS: atom_id res chain seq x y z
N MET A 1 -15.67 3.19 -3.64
CA MET A 1 -15.17 1.80 -3.59
C MET A 1 -13.80 1.81 -2.93
N VAL A 2 -13.55 1.00 -1.89
CA VAL A 2 -12.23 0.98 -1.23
C VAL A 2 -11.28 0.13 -2.07
N ASN A 3 -10.28 0.75 -2.68
CA ASN A 3 -9.23 0.03 -3.41
C ASN A 3 -8.25 -0.59 -2.40
N ARG A 4 -8.35 -1.90 -2.19
CA ARG A 4 -7.54 -2.64 -1.21
C ARG A 4 -6.19 -3.11 -1.77
N PHE A 5 -6.09 -3.17 -3.10
CA PHE A 5 -4.96 -3.81 -3.79
C PHE A 5 -4.10 -2.82 -4.57
N GLY A 6 -4.72 -1.79 -5.14
CA GLY A 6 -4.01 -0.73 -5.85
C GLY A 6 -3.50 0.37 -4.93
N THR A 7 -2.70 1.25 -5.51
CA THR A 7 -2.26 2.49 -4.87
C THR A 7 -3.32 3.56 -5.09
N THR A 8 -3.66 4.31 -4.05
CA THR A 8 -4.61 5.42 -4.14
C THR A 8 -3.89 6.76 -3.98
N SER A 9 -4.46 7.84 -4.51
CA SER A 9 -3.81 9.16 -4.50
C SER A 9 -3.44 9.65 -3.09
N ASP A 10 -4.17 9.25 -2.06
CA ASP A 10 -3.88 9.61 -0.66
C ASP A 10 -2.65 8.90 -0.07
N MET A 11 -2.16 7.83 -0.72
CA MET A 11 -0.96 7.12 -0.31
C MET A 11 0.32 7.76 -0.87
N ILE A 12 0.18 8.72 -1.79
CA ILE A 12 1.30 9.35 -2.49
C ILE A 12 1.90 10.46 -1.60
N ILE A 13 3.23 10.42 -1.45
CA ILE A 13 4.00 11.42 -0.70
C ILE A 13 4.55 12.49 -1.65
N GLN A 14 5.28 12.06 -2.68
CA GLN A 14 5.99 12.96 -3.60
C GLN A 14 6.29 12.30 -4.95
N GLU A 15 6.56 13.14 -5.94
CA GLU A 15 7.13 12.76 -7.23
C GLU A 15 8.66 12.83 -7.17
N ILE A 16 9.32 11.90 -7.86
CA ILE A 16 10.76 11.83 -8.01
C ILE A 16 11.11 11.58 -9.47
N ASP A 17 12.22 12.15 -9.91
CA ASP A 17 12.86 11.78 -11.17
C ASP A 17 13.86 10.66 -10.90
N ASP A 18 13.62 9.49 -11.49
CA ASP A 18 14.53 8.35 -11.45
C ASP A 18 15.01 8.08 -12.88
N ASN A 19 16.16 8.67 -13.22
CA ASN A 19 16.82 8.52 -14.52
C ASN A 19 15.94 8.91 -15.72
N GLY A 20 15.21 10.04 -15.62
CA GLY A 20 14.32 10.55 -16.66
C GLY A 20 12.93 9.90 -16.66
N ILE A 21 12.64 9.03 -15.69
CA ILE A 21 11.33 8.45 -15.47
C ILE A 21 10.73 9.06 -14.22
N THR A 22 9.59 9.73 -14.36
CA THR A 22 8.81 10.22 -13.22
C THR A 22 8.21 9.04 -12.47
N ARG A 23 8.64 8.86 -11.21
CA ARG A 23 8.09 7.88 -10.28
C ARG A 23 7.46 8.58 -9.09
N LEU A 24 6.54 7.89 -8.44
CA LEU A 24 5.82 8.37 -7.27
C LEU A 24 6.26 7.57 -6.06
N VAL A 25 6.62 8.25 -4.99
CA VAL A 25 6.86 7.63 -3.68
C VAL A 25 5.52 7.48 -2.97
N ALA A 26 5.16 6.24 -2.64
CA ALA A 26 3.94 5.92 -1.93
C ALA A 26 4.24 5.23 -0.59
N ILE A 27 3.28 5.26 0.32
CA ILE A 27 3.38 4.63 1.64
C ILE A 27 2.18 3.73 1.93
N ASP A 28 2.45 2.59 2.57
CA ASP A 28 1.43 1.73 3.14
C ASP A 28 1.86 1.15 4.50
N SER A 29 1.04 0.25 5.03
CA SER A 29 1.30 -0.45 6.30
C SER A 29 2.52 -1.37 6.25
N LYS A 30 3.00 -1.72 5.05
CA LYS A 30 4.16 -2.57 4.82
C LYS A 30 5.44 -1.74 4.67
N GLY A 31 5.36 -0.50 4.20
CA GLY A 31 6.48 0.41 4.08
C GLY A 31 6.32 1.45 2.97
N LEU A 32 7.46 1.98 2.52
CA LEU A 32 7.53 2.83 1.33
C LEU A 32 7.74 1.97 0.08
N TYR A 33 7.25 2.44 -1.06
CA TYR A 33 7.47 1.81 -2.36
C TYR A 33 7.35 2.85 -3.50
N LEU A 34 7.87 2.51 -4.68
CA LEU A 34 7.72 3.34 -5.89
C LEU A 34 6.54 2.88 -6.72
N THR A 35 5.77 3.81 -7.24
CA THR A 35 4.71 3.55 -8.22
C THR A 35 4.79 4.52 -9.38
N THR A 36 3.92 4.34 -10.36
CA THR A 36 3.80 5.17 -11.55
C THR A 36 2.37 5.70 -11.66
N ARG A 37 2.19 6.86 -12.31
CA ARG A 37 0.90 7.57 -12.32
C ARG A 37 -0.23 6.75 -12.94
N ASP A 38 0.07 5.86 -13.87
CA ASP A 38 -0.87 4.96 -14.54
C ASP A 38 -1.48 3.90 -13.60
N ARG A 39 -0.88 3.66 -12.44
CA ARG A 39 -1.36 2.70 -11.42
C ARG A 39 -2.17 3.34 -10.30
N VAL A 40 -2.09 4.67 -10.14
CA VAL A 40 -2.78 5.39 -9.06
C VAL A 40 -4.28 5.46 -9.36
N ASP A 41 -5.09 5.18 -8.33
CA ASP A 41 -6.57 5.16 -8.36
C ASP A 41 -7.18 4.17 -9.37
N LYS A 42 -6.38 3.23 -9.86
CA LYS A 42 -6.84 2.16 -10.75
C LYS A 42 -7.16 0.91 -9.97
N VAL A 43 -8.14 0.14 -10.43
CA VAL A 43 -8.48 -1.19 -9.90
C VAL A 43 -7.46 -2.22 -10.43
N LEU A 44 -6.18 -1.94 -10.18
CA LEU A 44 -5.05 -2.75 -10.60
C LEU A 44 -4.11 -2.90 -9.41
N ALA A 45 -3.67 -4.14 -9.17
CA ALA A 45 -2.68 -4.39 -8.12
C ALA A 45 -1.35 -3.72 -8.49
N ASP A 46 -0.76 -3.04 -7.52
CA ASP A 46 0.57 -2.46 -7.69
C ASP A 46 1.63 -3.50 -7.34
N VAL A 47 2.37 -3.96 -8.35
CA VAL A 47 3.39 -5.01 -8.16
C VAL A 47 4.45 -4.52 -7.18
N ASN A 48 4.81 -3.24 -7.23
CA ASN A 48 5.88 -2.70 -6.39
C ASN A 48 5.49 -2.62 -4.91
N ARG A 49 4.19 -2.56 -4.62
CA ARG A 49 3.66 -2.61 -3.26
C ARG A 49 3.86 -3.97 -2.60
N TYR A 50 3.87 -5.05 -3.39
CA TYR A 50 3.88 -6.42 -2.86
C TYR A 50 5.19 -7.18 -3.11
N GLY A 51 5.89 -6.87 -4.19
CA GLY A 51 7.01 -7.68 -4.70
C GLY A 51 8.39 -7.06 -4.56
N VAL A 52 8.52 -5.85 -4.03
CA VAL A 52 9.82 -5.16 -3.96
C VAL A 52 10.65 -5.65 -2.78
N ASN A 53 11.92 -5.96 -3.05
CA ASN A 53 12.92 -6.15 -2.01
C ASN A 53 13.18 -4.80 -1.31
N ARG A 54 12.88 -4.73 -0.01
CA ARG A 54 12.90 -3.48 0.76
C ARG A 54 14.30 -2.95 0.97
N GLU A 55 15.30 -3.83 1.10
CA GLU A 55 16.68 -3.39 1.29
C GLU A 55 17.19 -2.68 0.04
N GLU A 56 16.97 -3.27 -1.14
CA GLU A 56 17.30 -2.68 -2.44
C GLU A 56 16.55 -1.36 -2.65
N PHE A 57 15.26 -1.31 -2.31
CA PHE A 57 14.48 -0.08 -2.39
C PHE A 57 15.03 1.03 -1.50
N TYR A 58 15.44 0.72 -0.27
CA TYR A 58 16.03 1.73 0.61
C TYR A 58 17.37 2.23 0.10
N GLN A 59 18.21 1.34 -0.46
CA GLN A 59 19.45 1.74 -1.12
C GLN A 59 19.17 2.63 -2.34
N GLN A 60 18.17 2.29 -3.17
CA GLN A 60 17.77 3.11 -4.30
C GLN A 60 17.31 4.50 -3.86
N MET A 61 16.45 4.59 -2.86
CA MET A 61 16.00 5.89 -2.33
C MET A 61 17.16 6.71 -1.75
N GLN A 62 18.10 6.07 -1.04
CA GLN A 62 19.30 6.75 -0.55
C GLN A 62 20.19 7.25 -1.70
N GLY A 63 20.33 6.47 -2.78
CA GLY A 63 21.02 6.89 -4.00
C GLY A 63 20.38 8.10 -4.68
N LEU A 64 19.06 8.27 -4.54
CA LEU A 64 18.31 9.45 -4.99
C LEU A 64 18.37 10.63 -4.00
N GLY A 65 19.19 10.54 -2.95
CA GLY A 65 19.36 11.58 -1.93
C GLY A 65 18.21 11.66 -0.92
N LEU A 66 17.28 10.71 -0.94
CA LEU A 66 16.19 10.64 0.03
C LEU A 66 16.60 9.85 1.26
N LYS A 67 15.96 10.14 2.39
CA LYS A 67 16.17 9.41 3.65
C LYS A 67 14.93 8.59 3.97
N PRO A 68 14.89 7.28 3.64
CA PRO A 68 13.67 6.49 3.71
C PRO A 68 13.03 6.45 5.11
N HIS A 69 13.85 6.38 6.16
CA HIS A 69 13.36 6.36 7.53
C HIS A 69 12.67 7.66 7.96
N GLU A 70 13.22 8.80 7.52
CA GLU A 70 12.63 10.12 7.79
C GLU A 70 11.32 10.28 6.99
N VAL A 71 11.34 9.93 5.70
CA VAL A 71 10.17 9.97 4.81
C VAL A 71 9.06 9.08 5.36
N PHE A 72 9.37 7.85 5.76
CA PHE A 72 8.38 6.94 6.32
C PHE A 72 7.79 7.51 7.61
N SER A 73 8.64 7.97 8.53
CA SER A 73 8.21 8.46 9.84
C SER A 73 7.35 9.72 9.75
N ALA A 74 7.69 10.65 8.87
CA ALA A 74 6.90 11.87 8.63
C ALA A 74 5.52 11.55 8.03
N ASN A 75 5.41 10.52 7.21
CA ASN A 75 4.21 10.23 6.41
C ASN A 75 3.36 9.08 6.96
N LYS A 76 3.65 8.54 8.15
CA LYS A 76 2.87 7.46 8.78
C LYS A 76 1.37 7.75 8.87
N HIS A 77 1.00 9.03 8.97
CA HIS A 77 -0.38 9.47 9.05
C HIS A 77 -1.20 9.21 7.76
N LEU A 78 -0.53 8.98 6.62
CA LEU A 78 -1.17 8.62 5.34
C LEU A 78 -1.55 7.12 5.28
N ILE A 79 -1.04 6.29 6.19
CA ILE A 79 -1.33 4.86 6.20
C ILE A 79 -2.77 4.65 6.66
N LYS A 80 -3.65 4.30 5.71
CA LYS A 80 -5.01 3.88 6.02
C LYS A 80 -4.98 2.53 6.73
N SER A 81 -5.32 2.53 8.02
CA SER A 81 -5.76 1.31 8.69
C SER A 81 -7.19 1.04 8.26
N ILE A 82 -7.41 0.02 7.43
CA ILE A 82 -8.79 -0.47 7.24
C ILE A 82 -9.13 -1.23 8.52
N PRO A 83 -10.07 -0.75 9.36
CA PRO A 83 -10.46 -1.48 10.54
C PRO A 83 -11.04 -2.83 10.08
N VAL A 84 -10.44 -3.92 10.53
CA VAL A 84 -10.82 -5.31 10.24
C VAL A 84 -12.32 -5.56 10.45
N ARG A 85 -13.00 -4.74 11.26
CA ARG A 85 -14.43 -4.82 11.57
C ARG A 85 -15.36 -4.58 10.38
N GLU A 86 -14.98 -3.82 9.34
CA GLU A 86 -15.85 -3.62 8.17
C GLU A 86 -15.71 -4.74 7.11
N ALA A 87 -14.64 -5.53 7.16
CA ALA A 87 -14.47 -6.70 6.30
C ALA A 87 -15.20 -7.95 6.84
N ALA A 88 -15.46 -7.97 8.15
CA ALA A 88 -16.19 -9.05 8.81
C ALA A 88 -17.68 -8.70 8.92
N GLY A 89 -18.36 -8.54 7.78
CA GLY A 89 -19.80 -8.85 7.76
C GLY A 89 -19.95 -10.23 8.37
N LYS A 90 -20.58 -10.31 9.56
CA LYS A 90 -20.59 -11.48 10.46
C LYS A 90 -20.53 -12.78 9.67
N ALA A 91 -19.35 -13.39 9.61
CA ALA A 91 -19.20 -14.72 9.03
C ALA A 91 -20.06 -15.65 9.89
N VAL A 92 -21.24 -16.02 9.38
CA VAL A 92 -22.09 -17.00 10.04
C VAL A 92 -21.32 -18.31 9.95
N ASN A 93 -20.82 -18.78 11.11
CA ASN A 93 -20.07 -20.02 11.16
C ASN A 93 -20.97 -21.16 10.64
N PRO A 94 -20.61 -21.83 9.52
CA PRO A 94 -21.47 -22.85 8.91
C PRO A 94 -21.72 -24.04 9.84
N LEU A 95 -20.81 -24.29 10.79
CA LEU A 95 -20.97 -25.31 11.82
C LEU A 95 -22.12 -24.99 12.80
N LYS A 96 -22.42 -23.70 13.00
CA LYS A 96 -23.50 -23.24 13.89
C LYS A 96 -24.88 -23.27 13.21
N ALA A 97 -24.91 -23.27 11.87
CA ALA A 97 -26.16 -23.38 11.09
C ALA A 97 -26.66 -24.84 10.99
N SER A 98 -25.75 -25.82 10.93
CA SER A 98 -26.10 -27.24 10.80
C SER A 98 -26.80 -27.83 12.04
N LYS A 99 -26.59 -27.24 13.23
CA LYS A 99 -27.18 -27.75 14.49
C LYS A 99 -28.66 -27.42 14.71
N ARG A 100 -29.32 -26.73 13.78
CA ARG A 100 -30.77 -26.41 13.84
C ARG A 100 -31.61 -27.24 12.86
N GLY A 101 -31.01 -28.22 12.18
CA GLY A 101 -31.66 -29.02 11.14
C GLY A 101 -31.99 -30.47 11.51
N LEU A 102 -31.99 -30.84 12.80
CA LEU A 102 -32.43 -32.15 13.30
C LEU A 102 -33.24 -31.98 14.59
#